data_AF-A0A2N5YVP5-F1
#
_entry.id   AF-A0A2N5YVP5-F1
#
_cell.length_a   1.000
_cell.length_b   1.000
_cell.length_c   1.000
_cell.angle_alpha   90.00
_cell.angle_beta   90.00
_cell.angle_gamma   90.00
#
_symmetry.space_group_name_H-M   'P 1'
#
loop_
_entity.id
_entity.type
_entity.pdbx_description
1 polymer ?
#
loop_
_entity_poly.entity_id
_entity_poly.type
_entity_poly.pdbx_seq_one_letter_code
_entity_poly.pdbx_strand_id
1 'polypeptide(L)'
;MSSASASCTTDAIEVTMSEHIECISISQGGFTLTNTSTSTDFTSAMTAFYGGNCDDSELTTTLIIDHDGSLTTGSYELEVVNPNTITDKCGNLIQVGGTVTFNYLADLTLTVSDPSICGGEVISLDADGADGTPSVTTYTLNPGGATNTTDGIFTGLTPQITTIYTVSATYGGCTRTAQDTVEVEGNIIVSIDPAGKTVCDFTSPVTLTASTSINGTTCGSCSYTWSTTETTSSIDVSAEGTYTVSSVTPGGCASFNTASSTIVLAGGGTGGGSCDVIYVSPSGGGDGYTKDAPTTLDDAVEKALCTNTVIKMMVGVYNLSNFQYVPSYITIEGGYDSDFLTKSSDMSGGSNSTTIRRSSSYDIDYRDDPDTEYTTHCSAFRVDNGAELFRIQNLRIEMPCSTNVAGHAASSGLINYGIKLGSSCTDYNIVRIYIDAGVGAAP
;
A
#
# COMPACT_ATOMS: atom_id res chain seq x y z
N MET A 1 27.89 49.21 -24.96
CA MET A 1 27.15 48.20 -24.17
C MET A 1 27.66 48.26 -22.74
N SER A 2 26.79 48.21 -21.74
CA SER A 2 27.18 48.26 -20.31
C SER A 2 27.15 46.89 -19.63
N SER A 3 26.18 46.05 -19.98
CA SER A 3 25.99 44.71 -19.42
C SER A 3 25.14 43.86 -20.35
N ALA A 4 25.20 42.54 -20.20
CA ALA A 4 24.27 41.61 -20.81
C ALA A 4 23.87 40.53 -19.80
N SER A 5 22.68 39.97 -19.99
CA SER A 5 22.17 38.83 -19.23
C SER A 5 21.31 37.94 -20.11
N ALA A 6 21.47 36.64 -20.02
CA ALA A 6 20.55 35.70 -20.64
C ALA A 6 19.28 35.55 -19.79
N SER A 7 18.16 35.33 -20.46
CA SER A 7 16.91 34.94 -19.82
C SER A 7 16.98 33.49 -19.31
N CYS A 8 16.40 33.27 -18.14
CA CYS A 8 16.30 31.93 -17.56
C CYS A 8 15.13 31.11 -18.08
N THR A 9 14.15 31.77 -18.70
CA THR A 9 12.86 31.16 -19.05
C THR A 9 12.54 31.26 -20.54
N THR A 10 13.34 31.99 -21.30
CA THR A 10 13.16 32.20 -22.74
C THR A 10 14.51 32.18 -23.44
N ASP A 11 14.51 31.92 -24.74
CA ASP A 11 15.70 31.95 -25.59
C ASP A 11 16.08 33.37 -26.02
N ALA A 12 16.39 34.23 -25.03
CA ALA A 12 16.66 35.64 -25.24
C ALA A 12 17.86 36.13 -24.42
N ILE A 13 18.63 37.03 -25.02
CA ILE A 13 19.73 37.76 -24.39
C ILE A 13 19.31 39.23 -24.28
N GLU A 14 19.26 39.76 -23.07
CA GLU A 14 19.04 41.17 -22.81
C GLU A 14 20.38 41.90 -22.69
N VAL A 15 20.61 42.87 -23.55
CA VAL A 15 21.81 43.72 -23.56
C VAL A 15 21.41 45.12 -23.12
N THR A 16 21.97 45.57 -21.99
CA THR A 16 21.84 46.95 -21.54
C THR A 16 22.86 47.82 -22.27
N MET A 17 22.37 48.86 -22.93
CA MET A 17 23.18 49.83 -23.64
C MET A 17 23.66 50.92 -22.66
N SER A 18 24.87 51.43 -22.92
CA SER A 18 25.49 52.50 -22.11
C SER A 18 24.82 53.86 -22.29
N GLU A 19 24.00 54.00 -23.32
CA GLU A 19 23.19 55.16 -23.64
C GLU A 19 21.96 54.75 -24.46
N HIS A 20 21.11 55.72 -24.80
CA HIS A 20 19.92 55.46 -25.62
C HIS A 20 20.30 55.21 -27.08
N ILE A 21 19.75 54.13 -27.66
CA ILE A 21 19.82 53.78 -29.07
C ILE A 21 18.47 54.00 -29.75
N GLU A 22 18.50 54.24 -31.06
CA GLU A 22 17.29 54.44 -31.88
C GLU A 22 16.65 53.10 -32.24
N CYS A 23 15.38 52.89 -31.87
CA CYS A 23 14.68 51.63 -32.13
C CYS A 23 14.67 51.26 -33.62
N ILE A 24 14.49 52.24 -34.51
CA ILE A 24 14.44 52.04 -35.97
C ILE A 24 15.79 51.61 -36.58
N SER A 25 16.89 51.82 -35.86
CA SER A 25 18.23 51.45 -36.29
C SER A 25 18.56 49.98 -36.01
N ILE A 26 17.74 49.32 -35.18
CA ILE A 26 17.94 47.93 -34.78
C ILE A 26 17.55 47.02 -35.94
N SER A 27 18.54 46.28 -36.43
CA SER A 27 18.35 45.22 -37.42
C SER A 27 19.24 44.03 -37.09
N GLN A 28 18.93 42.87 -37.68
CA GLN A 28 19.69 41.66 -37.42
C GLN A 28 21.13 41.77 -37.96
N GLY A 29 22.10 41.39 -37.12
CA GLY A 29 23.52 41.40 -37.46
C GLY A 29 24.32 42.42 -36.63
N GLY A 30 25.59 42.63 -37.00
CA GLY A 30 26.47 43.56 -36.29
C GLY A 30 27.04 43.05 -34.97
N PHE A 31 26.84 41.78 -34.64
CA PHE A 31 27.40 41.12 -33.46
C PHE A 31 27.94 39.74 -33.78
N THR A 32 28.98 39.31 -33.06
CA THR A 32 29.37 37.91 -32.91
C THR A 32 28.99 37.42 -31.53
N LEU A 33 28.67 36.14 -31.40
CA LEU A 33 28.33 35.50 -30.14
C LEU A 33 29.22 34.28 -29.95
N THR A 34 30.14 34.33 -28.99
CA THR A 34 31.11 33.25 -28.76
C THR A 34 30.95 32.68 -27.36
N ASN A 35 30.78 31.35 -27.25
CA ASN A 35 30.94 30.67 -25.97
C ASN A 35 32.42 30.64 -25.62
N THR A 36 32.84 31.50 -24.70
CA THR A 36 34.24 31.66 -24.29
C THR A 36 34.77 30.46 -23.50
N SER A 37 33.89 29.63 -22.95
CA SER A 37 34.28 28.42 -22.21
C SER A 37 34.73 27.30 -23.14
N THR A 38 34.14 27.21 -24.34
CA THR A 38 34.47 26.19 -25.36
C THR A 38 35.16 26.76 -26.60
N SER A 39 35.29 28.08 -26.71
CA SER A 39 35.71 28.80 -27.92
C SER A 39 34.83 28.50 -29.15
N THR A 40 33.56 28.18 -28.93
CA THR A 40 32.60 27.86 -30.00
C THR A 40 31.86 29.12 -30.44
N ASP A 41 31.80 29.36 -31.74
CA ASP A 41 31.03 30.45 -32.34
C ASP A 41 29.55 30.04 -32.49
N PHE A 42 28.67 30.83 -31.89
CA PHE A 42 27.22 30.71 -31.93
C PHE A 42 26.56 31.90 -32.63
N THR A 43 27.31 32.66 -33.43
CA THR A 43 26.78 33.85 -34.11
C THR A 43 25.56 33.55 -34.97
N SER A 44 25.52 32.38 -35.61
CA SER A 44 24.37 31.94 -36.42
C SER A 44 23.13 31.56 -35.62
N ALA A 45 23.24 31.37 -34.30
CA ALA A 45 22.12 31.03 -33.43
C ALA A 45 21.24 32.25 -33.14
N MET A 46 21.73 33.48 -33.33
CA MET A 46 20.97 34.71 -33.11
C MET A 46 19.95 34.93 -34.23
N THR A 47 18.67 34.84 -33.91
CA THR A 47 17.57 34.78 -34.88
C THR A 47 16.83 36.11 -35.06
N ALA A 48 16.77 36.95 -34.03
CA ALA A 48 16.10 38.25 -34.09
C ALA A 48 16.74 39.28 -33.15
N PHE A 49 16.62 40.56 -33.53
CA PHE A 49 17.13 41.71 -32.78
C PHE A 49 16.04 42.78 -32.71
N TYR A 50 15.70 43.22 -31.51
CA TYR A 50 14.70 44.27 -31.29
C TYR A 50 14.98 45.00 -29.99
N GLY A 51 14.45 46.21 -29.85
CA GLY A 51 14.64 46.97 -28.62
C GLY A 51 13.54 46.72 -27.59
N GLY A 52 13.89 46.80 -26.31
CA GLY A 52 12.91 46.71 -25.23
C GLY A 52 12.00 47.94 -25.23
N ASN A 53 10.68 47.71 -25.25
CA ASN A 53 9.65 48.76 -25.32
C ASN A 53 9.81 49.71 -26.52
N CYS A 54 10.04 49.18 -27.71
CA CYS A 54 10.16 49.99 -28.93
C CYS A 54 8.85 50.06 -29.71
N ASP A 55 8.23 51.24 -29.77
CA ASP A 55 7.33 51.65 -30.85
C ASP A 55 8.07 52.52 -31.91
N ASP A 56 7.42 52.83 -33.04
CA ASP A 56 8.02 53.62 -34.13
C ASP A 56 8.54 54.98 -33.62
N SER A 57 9.82 55.28 -33.87
CA SER A 57 10.58 56.49 -33.48
C SER A 57 10.97 56.66 -32.01
N GLU A 58 10.85 55.61 -31.20
CA GLU A 58 11.30 55.64 -29.80
C GLU A 58 12.80 55.37 -29.62
N LEU A 59 13.31 55.77 -28.45
CA LEU A 59 14.65 55.47 -27.97
C LEU A 59 14.57 54.38 -26.91
N THR A 60 15.51 53.44 -26.91
CA THR A 60 15.60 52.41 -25.87
C THR A 60 17.02 52.32 -25.32
N THR A 61 17.16 51.79 -24.11
CA THR A 61 18.46 51.41 -23.53
C THR A 61 18.65 49.90 -23.51
N THR A 62 17.71 49.14 -24.08
CA THR A 62 17.72 47.69 -24.02
C THR A 62 17.65 47.14 -25.43
N LEU A 63 18.61 46.30 -25.80
CA LEU A 63 18.58 45.47 -26.99
C LEU A 63 18.29 44.03 -26.55
N ILE A 64 17.30 43.40 -27.17
CA ILE A 64 16.96 42.00 -26.96
C ILE A 64 17.35 41.22 -28.21
N ILE A 65 18.07 40.13 -28.01
CA ILE A 65 18.53 39.23 -29.06
C ILE A 65 17.91 37.86 -28.78
N ASP A 66 17.02 37.40 -29.65
CA ASP A 66 16.50 36.04 -29.59
C ASP A 66 17.50 35.05 -30.21
N HIS A 67 17.52 33.83 -29.71
CA HIS A 67 18.26 32.72 -30.31
C HIS A 67 17.38 31.49 -30.52
N ASP A 68 17.89 30.48 -31.23
CA ASP A 68 17.16 29.27 -31.62
C ASP A 68 17.16 28.13 -30.57
N GLY A 69 17.50 28.44 -29.32
CA GLY A 69 17.67 27.45 -28.24
C GLY A 69 18.92 26.57 -28.32
N SER A 70 19.78 26.70 -29.34
CA SER A 70 20.96 25.81 -29.53
C SER A 70 22.17 26.13 -28.65
N LEU A 71 22.13 27.22 -27.88
CA LEU A 71 23.24 27.62 -27.01
C LEU A 71 23.49 26.56 -25.93
N THR A 72 24.76 26.28 -25.65
CA THR A 72 25.19 25.38 -24.57
C THR A 72 25.49 26.16 -23.29
N THR A 73 25.43 25.50 -22.14
CA THR A 73 25.80 26.16 -20.87
C THR A 73 27.23 26.68 -20.91
N GLY A 74 27.44 27.92 -20.46
CA GLY A 74 28.77 28.52 -20.44
C GLY A 74 28.76 30.05 -20.35
N SER A 75 29.95 30.63 -20.35
CA SER A 75 30.13 32.07 -20.41
C SER A 75 30.25 32.53 -21.86
N TYR A 76 29.44 33.50 -22.25
CA TYR A 76 29.37 34.05 -23.59
C TYR A 76 29.98 35.45 -23.63
N GLU A 77 30.64 35.75 -24.74
CA GLU A 77 31.05 37.10 -25.12
C GLU A 77 30.25 37.51 -26.36
N LEU A 78 29.60 38.67 -26.27
CA LEU A 78 28.95 39.35 -27.38
C LEU A 78 29.83 40.53 -27.80
N GLU A 79 30.32 40.52 -29.04
CA GLU A 79 31.19 41.57 -29.59
C GLU A 79 30.51 42.31 -30.73
N VAL A 80 30.57 43.63 -30.75
CA VAL A 80 30.09 44.46 -31.86
C VAL A 80 31.04 44.37 -33.05
N VAL A 81 30.54 43.95 -34.20
CA VAL A 81 31.29 43.82 -35.45
C VAL A 81 30.64 44.61 -36.60
N ASN A 82 31.32 44.66 -37.74
CA ASN A 82 30.77 45.23 -38.97
C ASN A 82 30.19 44.16 -39.90
N PRO A 83 29.14 44.48 -40.67
CA PRO A 83 28.38 45.72 -40.63
C PRO A 83 27.37 45.72 -39.47
N ASN A 84 27.28 46.82 -38.71
CA ASN A 84 26.18 47.07 -37.78
C ASN A 84 25.38 48.30 -38.22
N THR A 85 24.09 48.34 -37.86
CA THR A 85 23.16 49.42 -38.21
C THR A 85 22.72 50.27 -37.03
N ILE A 86 23.06 49.84 -35.80
CA ILE A 86 22.50 50.43 -34.58
C ILE A 86 23.15 51.78 -34.31
N THR A 87 22.33 52.81 -34.16
CA THR A 87 22.74 54.19 -33.89
C THR A 87 22.32 54.64 -32.49
N ASP A 88 23.15 55.48 -31.87
CA ASP A 88 22.77 56.25 -30.69
C ASP A 88 21.71 57.32 -31.04
N LYS A 89 21.16 58.00 -30.03
CA LYS A 89 20.22 59.12 -30.20
C LYS A 89 20.74 60.32 -31.02
N CYS A 90 22.02 60.34 -31.35
CA CYS A 90 22.68 61.37 -32.16
C CYS A 90 22.98 60.88 -33.58
N GLY A 91 22.61 59.65 -33.94
CA GLY A 91 22.87 59.03 -35.23
C GLY A 91 24.28 58.44 -35.40
N ASN A 92 25.07 58.33 -34.34
CA ASN A 92 26.39 57.70 -34.41
C ASN A 92 26.24 56.18 -34.28
N LEU A 93 26.93 55.41 -35.14
CA LEU A 93 26.97 53.95 -35.03
C LEU A 93 27.58 53.50 -33.71
N ILE A 94 27.08 52.40 -33.17
CA ILE A 94 27.69 51.74 -32.01
C ILE A 94 29.15 51.35 -32.32
N GLN A 95 30.01 51.51 -31.31
CA GLN A 95 31.45 51.30 -31.49
C GLN A 95 31.79 49.82 -31.71
N VAL A 96 32.45 49.53 -32.84
CA VAL A 96 33.00 48.21 -33.17
C VAL A 96 34.11 47.81 -32.19
N GLY A 97 34.13 46.54 -31.81
CA GLY A 97 35.05 45.95 -30.83
C GLY A 97 34.61 46.14 -29.38
N GLY A 98 33.45 46.75 -29.12
CA GLY A 98 32.84 46.74 -27.80
C GLY A 98 32.36 45.34 -27.44
N THR A 99 32.70 44.85 -26.24
CA THR A 99 32.29 43.53 -25.76
C THR A 99 31.47 43.61 -24.48
N VAL A 100 30.58 42.65 -24.28
CA VAL A 100 29.95 42.34 -22.99
C VAL A 100 29.95 40.83 -22.79
N THR A 101 30.08 40.41 -21.54
CA THR A 101 30.03 39.01 -21.17
C THR A 101 28.81 38.71 -20.32
N PHE A 102 28.28 37.51 -20.47
CA PHE A 102 27.15 37.01 -19.68
C PHE A 102 27.26 35.49 -19.53
N ASN A 103 26.50 34.93 -18.59
CA ASN A 103 26.39 33.49 -18.42
C ASN A 103 25.07 33.00 -19.01
N TYR A 104 25.09 31.83 -19.61
CA TYR A 104 23.92 31.15 -20.16
C TYR A 104 23.83 29.74 -19.58
N LEU A 105 22.62 29.33 -19.19
CA LEU A 105 22.27 27.97 -18.76
C LEU A 105 21.31 27.41 -19.81
N ALA A 106 21.70 26.34 -20.49
CA ALA A 106 20.87 25.69 -21.49
C ALA A 106 19.69 24.94 -20.86
N ASP A 107 18.75 24.52 -21.71
CA ASP A 107 17.59 23.76 -21.27
C ASP A 107 18.02 22.46 -20.62
N LEU A 108 17.31 22.11 -19.55
CA LEU A 108 17.59 20.93 -18.76
C LEU A 108 16.70 19.79 -19.21
N THR A 109 17.27 18.60 -19.34
CA THR A 109 16.54 17.35 -19.53
C THR A 109 16.84 16.40 -18.38
N LEU A 110 15.93 15.47 -18.13
CA LEU A 110 16.12 14.39 -17.16
C LEU A 110 15.59 13.11 -17.81
N THR A 111 16.41 12.07 -17.85
CA THR A 111 16.04 10.77 -18.40
C THR A 111 16.25 9.69 -17.36
N VAL A 112 15.23 8.87 -17.12
CA VAL A 112 15.36 7.68 -16.27
C VAL A 112 15.88 6.48 -17.07
N SER A 113 16.70 5.63 -16.44
CA SER A 113 17.15 4.38 -17.07
C SER A 113 16.02 3.35 -17.27
N ASP A 114 15.04 3.35 -16.36
CA ASP A 114 13.86 2.51 -16.41
C ASP A 114 12.65 3.26 -15.80
N PRO A 115 11.59 3.55 -16.58
CA PRO A 115 10.43 4.29 -16.09
C PRO A 115 9.43 3.44 -15.30
N SER A 116 9.55 2.11 -15.31
CA SER A 116 8.59 1.22 -14.63
C SER A 116 9.32 0.07 -13.95
N ILE A 117 9.36 0.11 -12.63
CA ILE A 117 10.14 -0.85 -11.83
C ILE A 117 9.30 -1.54 -10.74
N CYS A 118 9.83 -2.64 -10.22
CA CYS A 118 9.38 -3.19 -8.95
C CYS A 118 9.94 -2.38 -7.77
N GLY A 119 9.20 -2.35 -6.65
CA GLY A 119 9.61 -1.64 -5.45
C GLY A 119 11.05 -1.97 -5.00
N GLY A 120 11.92 -0.96 -5.02
CA GLY A 120 13.31 -1.08 -4.56
C GLY A 120 14.34 -1.52 -5.60
N GLU A 121 13.94 -1.74 -6.86
CA GLU A 121 14.92 -1.93 -7.92
C GLU A 121 15.79 -0.69 -8.13
N VAL A 122 17.00 -0.92 -8.64
CA VAL A 122 18.01 0.13 -8.81
C VAL A 122 17.83 0.78 -10.18
N ILE A 123 17.73 2.11 -10.19
CA ILE A 123 17.74 2.92 -11.41
C ILE A 123 18.87 3.96 -11.39
N SER A 124 19.08 4.59 -12.54
CA SER A 124 19.84 5.83 -12.66
C SER A 124 19.01 6.92 -13.34
N LEU A 125 19.34 8.18 -13.04
CA LEU A 125 18.82 9.36 -13.71
C LEU A 125 20.00 10.08 -14.37
N ASP A 126 19.81 10.51 -15.61
CA ASP A 126 20.77 11.26 -16.40
C ASP A 126 20.22 12.65 -16.70
N ALA A 127 20.87 13.69 -16.19
CA ALA A 127 20.48 15.08 -16.37
C ALA A 127 21.46 15.78 -17.31
N ASP A 128 20.99 16.19 -18.49
CA ASP A 128 21.77 16.93 -19.49
C ASP A 128 21.26 18.37 -19.58
N GLY A 129 22.11 19.29 -20.03
CA GLY A 129 21.82 20.72 -20.23
C GLY A 129 22.82 21.63 -19.53
N ALA A 130 23.55 21.14 -18.53
CA ALA A 130 24.62 21.88 -17.86
C ALA A 130 25.96 21.11 -17.84
N ASP A 131 26.12 20.17 -18.77
CA ASP A 131 27.27 19.30 -18.89
C ASP A 131 28.40 20.06 -19.60
N GLY A 132 29.36 20.58 -18.84
CA GLY A 132 30.46 21.31 -19.45
C GLY A 132 31.38 22.04 -18.49
N THR A 133 32.57 22.35 -18.99
CA THR A 133 33.51 23.30 -18.37
C THR A 133 33.04 24.73 -18.58
N PRO A 134 33.02 25.60 -17.54
CA PRO A 134 33.66 25.42 -16.24
C PRO A 134 32.79 24.68 -15.20
N SER A 135 33.46 23.86 -14.39
CA SER A 135 32.92 22.92 -13.40
C SER A 135 32.29 23.55 -12.14
N VAL A 136 31.27 24.40 -12.28
CA VAL A 136 30.56 24.92 -11.09
C VAL A 136 29.03 24.82 -11.17
N THR A 137 28.49 23.97 -12.05
CA THR A 137 27.07 23.64 -12.00
C THR A 137 26.86 22.51 -10.99
N THR A 138 26.11 22.80 -9.93
CA THR A 138 25.64 21.76 -9.01
C THR A 138 24.26 21.31 -9.46
N TYR A 139 24.16 20.08 -9.96
CA TYR A 139 22.88 19.41 -10.09
C TYR A 139 22.39 19.04 -8.70
N THR A 140 21.15 19.37 -8.38
CA THR A 140 20.48 18.97 -7.15
C THR A 140 19.21 18.21 -7.50
N LEU A 141 19.13 16.95 -7.05
CA LEU A 141 18.01 16.06 -7.28
C LEU A 141 17.04 16.09 -6.09
N ASN A 142 15.75 16.19 -6.38
CA ASN A 142 14.67 16.01 -5.43
C ASN A 142 13.72 14.92 -5.93
N PRO A 143 13.23 13.99 -5.08
CA PRO A 143 13.57 13.80 -3.67
C PRO A 143 15.00 13.29 -3.46
N GLY A 144 15.47 13.34 -2.21
CA GLY A 144 16.77 12.81 -1.77
C GLY A 144 17.88 13.84 -1.60
N GLY A 145 17.78 15.02 -2.22
CA GLY A 145 18.73 16.12 -2.05
C GLY A 145 20.14 15.78 -2.53
N ALA A 146 20.29 14.73 -3.35
CA ALA A 146 21.59 14.33 -3.87
C ALA A 146 22.13 15.43 -4.77
N THR A 147 23.44 15.67 -4.69
CA THR A 147 24.12 16.65 -5.51
C THR A 147 25.16 15.99 -6.40
N ASN A 148 25.20 16.35 -7.68
CA ASN A 148 26.24 15.95 -8.62
C ASN A 148 26.89 17.21 -9.20
N THR A 149 28.22 17.27 -9.21
CA THR A 149 29.00 18.42 -9.73
C THR A 149 29.94 18.02 -10.87
N THR A 150 29.70 16.86 -11.47
CA THR A 150 30.59 16.21 -12.44
C THR A 150 29.91 16.08 -13.80
N ASP A 151 28.82 15.31 -13.86
CA ASP A 151 28.25 14.79 -15.11
C ASP A 151 26.71 14.70 -15.11
N GLY A 152 26.03 15.17 -14.05
CA GLY A 152 24.56 15.13 -14.00
C GLY A 152 23.96 13.74 -13.78
N ILE A 153 24.79 12.69 -13.62
CA ILE A 153 24.32 11.31 -13.46
C ILE A 153 24.12 10.97 -11.98
N PHE A 154 22.91 10.50 -11.63
CA PHE A 154 22.57 9.98 -10.31
C PHE A 154 22.35 8.47 -10.40
N THR A 155 23.15 7.68 -9.68
CA THR A 155 23.07 6.20 -9.70
C THR A 155 22.69 5.65 -8.33
N GLY A 156 22.21 4.40 -8.30
CA GLY A 156 21.94 3.69 -7.03
C GLY A 156 20.64 4.12 -6.34
N LEU A 157 19.71 4.73 -7.08
CA LEU A 157 18.41 5.13 -6.55
C LEU A 157 17.48 3.91 -6.49
N THR A 158 16.77 3.74 -5.37
CA THR A 158 15.91 2.57 -5.11
C THR A 158 14.51 2.99 -4.62
N PRO A 159 13.70 3.69 -5.46
CA PRO A 159 12.39 4.15 -5.04
C PRO A 159 11.45 2.97 -4.71
N GLN A 160 10.71 3.10 -3.61
CA GLN A 160 9.77 2.09 -3.12
C GLN A 160 8.31 2.36 -3.54
N ILE A 161 8.04 3.60 -3.98
CA ILE A 161 6.74 4.09 -4.41
C ILE A 161 6.94 4.97 -5.66
N THR A 162 5.89 5.14 -6.46
CA THR A 162 5.94 6.02 -7.65
C THR A 162 6.47 7.39 -7.25
N THR A 163 7.58 7.78 -7.88
CA THR A 163 8.35 8.96 -7.48
C THR A 163 8.56 9.84 -8.70
N ILE A 164 8.19 11.12 -8.57
CA ILE A 164 8.54 12.15 -9.53
C ILE A 164 9.87 12.75 -9.08
N TYR A 165 10.89 12.59 -9.90
CA TYR A 165 12.19 13.20 -9.68
C TYR A 165 12.24 14.55 -10.39
N THR A 166 12.67 15.58 -9.68
CA THR A 166 12.96 16.91 -10.21
C THR A 166 14.43 17.19 -10.01
N VAL A 167 15.15 17.39 -11.09
CA VAL A 167 16.53 17.87 -11.07
C VAL A 167 16.52 19.39 -11.24
N SER A 168 17.41 20.06 -10.54
CA SER A 168 17.68 21.50 -10.70
C SER A 168 19.16 21.71 -10.97
N ALA A 169 19.48 22.64 -11.85
CA ALA A 169 20.83 23.07 -12.14
C ALA A 169 20.91 24.59 -12.01
N THR A 170 22.00 25.11 -11.44
CA THR A 170 22.23 26.55 -11.34
C THR A 170 23.58 26.92 -11.93
N TYR A 171 23.57 27.87 -12.88
CA TYR A 171 24.78 28.42 -13.50
C TYR A 171 24.60 29.91 -13.74
N GLY A 172 25.60 30.71 -13.37
CA GLY A 172 25.61 32.15 -13.68
C GLY A 172 24.47 32.98 -13.07
N GLY A 173 23.89 32.52 -11.96
CA GLY A 173 22.72 33.16 -11.33
C GLY A 173 21.38 32.72 -11.91
N CYS A 174 21.40 31.83 -12.90
CA CYS A 174 20.21 31.24 -13.51
C CYS A 174 19.96 29.83 -12.98
N THR A 175 18.70 29.48 -12.72
CA THR A 175 18.30 28.13 -12.30
C THR A 175 17.24 27.58 -13.26
N ARG A 176 17.48 26.37 -13.78
CA ARG A 176 16.51 25.61 -14.58
C ARG A 176 16.23 24.26 -13.92
N THR A 177 15.06 23.68 -14.23
CA THR A 177 14.61 22.40 -13.67
C THR A 177 14.05 21.50 -14.75
N ALA A 178 14.27 20.19 -14.60
CA ALA A 178 13.66 19.15 -15.41
C ALA A 178 13.09 18.08 -14.47
N GLN A 179 12.11 17.31 -14.96
CA GLN A 179 11.50 16.25 -14.18
C GLN A 179 11.22 15.03 -15.02
N ASP A 180 11.27 13.87 -14.37
CA ASP A 180 10.88 12.59 -14.95
C ASP A 180 10.25 11.72 -13.85
N THR A 181 9.41 10.76 -14.24
CA THR A 181 8.63 9.94 -13.30
C THR A 181 9.05 8.50 -13.38
N VAL A 182 9.23 7.88 -12.20
CA VAL A 182 9.44 6.45 -12.05
C VAL A 182 8.19 5.85 -11.45
N GLU A 183 7.46 5.08 -12.24
CA GLU A 183 6.32 4.30 -11.78
C GLU A 183 6.80 3.05 -11.04
N VAL A 184 6.27 2.82 -9.84
CA VAL A 184 6.70 1.70 -8.99
C VAL A 184 5.51 0.81 -8.68
N GLU A 185 5.59 -0.44 -9.12
CA GLU A 185 4.71 -1.51 -8.65
C GLU A 185 5.15 -1.93 -7.24
N GLY A 186 4.58 -1.25 -6.24
CA GLY A 186 4.81 -1.46 -4.82
C GLY A 186 3.66 -2.17 -4.11
N ASN A 187 3.92 -2.60 -2.87
CA ASN A 187 2.93 -3.18 -1.95
C ASN A 187 2.05 -4.27 -2.61
N ILE A 188 2.71 -5.26 -3.23
CA ILE A 188 2.09 -6.42 -3.86
C ILE A 188 1.84 -7.47 -2.78
N ILE A 189 0.58 -7.65 -2.39
CA ILE A 189 0.17 -8.59 -1.34
C ILE A 189 -0.72 -9.66 -1.94
N VAL A 190 -0.38 -10.92 -1.68
CA VAL A 190 -1.20 -12.10 -2.04
C VAL A 190 -1.90 -12.65 -0.79
N SER A 191 -3.11 -13.17 -0.95
CA SER A 191 -3.91 -13.81 0.11
C SER A 191 -4.52 -15.12 -0.39
N ILE A 192 -4.84 -16.04 0.52
CA ILE A 192 -5.60 -17.27 0.25
C ILE A 192 -6.91 -17.25 1.04
N ASP A 193 -8.02 -17.57 0.40
CA ASP A 193 -9.29 -17.90 1.07
C ASP A 193 -9.71 -19.35 0.78
N PRO A 194 -10.12 -20.13 1.80
CA PRO A 194 -9.99 -19.82 3.21
C PRO A 194 -8.53 -19.88 3.67
N ALA A 195 -8.16 -19.06 4.66
CA ALA A 195 -6.82 -19.08 5.29
C ALA A 195 -6.56 -20.35 6.12
N GLY A 196 -7.59 -21.17 6.33
CA GLY A 196 -7.49 -22.53 6.82
C GLY A 196 -8.86 -23.19 6.82
N LYS A 197 -8.90 -24.52 6.85
CA LYS A 197 -10.17 -25.26 6.92
C LYS A 197 -9.96 -26.61 7.59
N THR A 198 -10.81 -26.92 8.56
CA THR A 198 -10.93 -28.28 9.11
C THR A 198 -11.99 -29.03 8.31
N VAL A 199 -11.65 -30.21 7.80
CA VAL A 199 -12.57 -31.08 7.06
C VAL A 199 -12.74 -32.42 7.74
N CYS A 200 -13.86 -33.07 7.48
CA CYS A 200 -14.20 -34.39 8.06
C CYS A 200 -13.69 -35.55 7.21
N ASP A 201 -13.68 -35.35 5.91
CA ASP A 201 -13.11 -36.21 4.90
C ASP A 201 -12.80 -35.36 3.66
N PHE A 202 -12.19 -35.97 2.65
CA PHE A 202 -11.90 -35.35 1.36
C PHE A 202 -12.78 -35.92 0.24
N THR A 203 -14.00 -36.38 0.57
CA THR A 203 -14.96 -36.85 -0.45
C THR A 203 -15.33 -35.71 -1.40
N SER A 204 -15.40 -34.48 -0.88
CA SER A 204 -15.40 -33.26 -1.67
C SER A 204 -14.07 -32.53 -1.45
N PRO A 205 -13.39 -32.08 -2.53
CA PRO A 205 -12.16 -31.30 -2.38
C PRO A 205 -12.44 -29.95 -1.73
N VAL A 206 -11.41 -29.38 -1.09
CA VAL A 206 -11.44 -28.00 -0.61
C VAL A 206 -10.90 -27.08 -1.71
N THR A 207 -11.72 -26.13 -2.16
CA THR A 207 -11.26 -25.08 -3.07
C THR A 207 -10.54 -23.99 -2.30
N LEU A 208 -9.28 -23.74 -2.64
CA LEU A 208 -8.49 -22.59 -2.16
C LEU A 208 -8.43 -21.55 -3.28
N THR A 209 -8.71 -20.30 -2.95
CA THR A 209 -8.70 -19.19 -3.91
C THR A 209 -7.63 -18.18 -3.51
N ALA A 210 -6.69 -17.94 -4.41
CA ALA A 210 -5.70 -16.87 -4.26
C ALA A 210 -6.24 -15.55 -4.81
N SER A 211 -5.82 -14.45 -4.22
CA SER A 211 -6.07 -13.10 -4.71
C SER A 211 -4.88 -12.21 -4.45
N THR A 212 -4.52 -11.36 -5.40
CA THR A 212 -3.43 -10.40 -5.26
C THR A 212 -3.95 -8.98 -5.33
N SER A 213 -3.36 -8.08 -4.54
CA SER A 213 -3.54 -6.64 -4.66
C SER A 213 -2.20 -5.94 -4.92
N ILE A 214 -2.22 -4.90 -5.74
CA ILE A 214 -1.08 -4.01 -6.00
C ILE A 214 -1.50 -2.63 -5.48
N ASN A 215 -0.77 -2.08 -4.51
CA ASN A 215 -1.11 -0.80 -3.88
C ASN A 215 -2.59 -0.72 -3.41
N GLY A 216 -3.13 -1.83 -2.89
CA GLY A 216 -4.52 -1.92 -2.42
C GLY A 216 -5.58 -2.11 -3.50
N THR A 217 -5.21 -2.20 -4.78
CA THR A 217 -6.14 -2.49 -5.89
C THR A 217 -6.01 -3.94 -6.34
N THR A 218 -7.12 -4.65 -6.52
CA THR A 218 -7.12 -6.06 -6.94
C THR A 218 -6.47 -6.24 -8.32
N CYS A 219 -5.59 -7.23 -8.42
CA CYS A 219 -4.89 -7.60 -9.65
C CYS A 219 -5.52 -8.85 -10.28
N GLY A 220 -6.42 -8.65 -11.25
CA GLY A 220 -7.08 -9.76 -11.96
C GLY A 220 -6.20 -10.49 -12.98
N SER A 221 -5.08 -9.89 -13.38
CA SER A 221 -4.13 -10.44 -14.35
C SER A 221 -2.84 -10.98 -13.72
N CYS A 222 -2.75 -10.98 -12.39
CA CYS A 222 -1.60 -11.56 -11.68
C CYS A 222 -1.56 -13.07 -11.86
N SER A 223 -0.34 -13.60 -12.00
CA SER A 223 -0.08 -15.02 -12.07
C SER A 223 0.22 -15.57 -10.68
N TYR A 224 -0.13 -16.84 -10.44
CA TYR A 224 0.05 -17.49 -9.15
C TYR A 224 1.01 -18.68 -9.27
N THR A 225 1.66 -19.04 -8.17
CA THR A 225 2.43 -20.28 -8.06
C THR A 225 2.16 -20.88 -6.69
N TRP A 226 1.47 -22.01 -6.68
CA TRP A 226 1.12 -22.74 -5.47
C TRP A 226 2.23 -23.71 -5.06
N SER A 227 2.29 -24.11 -3.78
CA SER A 227 3.20 -25.15 -3.29
C SER A 227 3.03 -26.50 -3.99
N THR A 228 1.88 -26.72 -4.63
CA THR A 228 1.54 -27.89 -5.43
C THR A 228 2.00 -27.79 -6.89
N THR A 229 2.56 -26.64 -7.30
CA THR A 229 3.06 -26.24 -8.64
C THR A 229 2.01 -25.76 -9.66
N GLU A 230 0.73 -25.79 -9.31
CA GLU A 230 -0.34 -25.17 -10.10
C GLU A 230 -0.19 -23.64 -10.15
N THR A 231 -0.79 -23.04 -11.19
CA THR A 231 -0.67 -21.61 -11.48
C THR A 231 -2.01 -20.88 -11.64
N THR A 232 -3.11 -21.56 -11.34
CA THR A 232 -4.47 -21.01 -11.40
C THR A 232 -4.78 -20.14 -10.17
N SER A 233 -5.76 -19.24 -10.29
CA SER A 233 -6.25 -18.43 -9.16
C SER A 233 -6.99 -19.25 -8.10
N SER A 234 -7.41 -20.48 -8.44
CA SER A 234 -7.97 -21.43 -7.49
C SER A 234 -7.42 -22.82 -7.72
N ILE A 235 -7.23 -23.57 -6.63
CA ILE A 235 -6.88 -24.99 -6.67
C ILE A 235 -7.85 -25.79 -5.81
N ASP A 236 -8.06 -27.05 -6.15
CA ASP A 236 -8.84 -28.00 -5.37
C ASP A 236 -7.88 -28.98 -4.68
N VAL A 237 -7.94 -29.04 -3.35
CA VAL A 237 -7.05 -29.90 -2.55
C VAL A 237 -7.83 -31.00 -1.84
N SER A 238 -7.24 -32.19 -1.77
CA SER A 238 -7.87 -33.40 -1.22
C SER A 238 -7.02 -34.09 -0.16
N ALA A 239 -6.11 -33.34 0.46
CA ALA A 239 -5.27 -33.82 1.54
C ALA A 239 -5.09 -32.73 2.59
N GLU A 240 -4.80 -33.14 3.82
CA GLU A 240 -4.36 -32.22 4.85
C GLU A 240 -2.95 -31.73 4.55
N GLY A 241 -2.64 -30.52 5.02
CA GLY A 241 -1.34 -29.92 4.82
C GLY A 241 -1.40 -28.40 4.78
N THR A 242 -0.22 -27.80 4.63
CA THR A 242 -0.07 -26.35 4.47
C THR A 242 0.18 -26.04 3.00
N TYR A 243 -0.72 -25.25 2.42
CA TYR A 243 -0.67 -24.79 1.04
C TYR A 243 -0.23 -23.33 1.02
N THR A 244 0.81 -23.03 0.24
CA THR A 244 1.31 -21.66 0.11
C THR A 244 1.17 -21.18 -1.31
N VAL A 245 1.00 -19.87 -1.49
CA VAL A 245 0.96 -19.24 -2.81
C VAL A 245 1.79 -17.95 -2.82
N SER A 246 2.55 -17.77 -3.90
CA SER A 246 3.16 -16.51 -4.29
C SER A 246 2.51 -16.01 -5.58
N SER A 247 2.58 -14.71 -5.85
CA SER A 247 2.08 -14.16 -7.11
C SER A 247 3.12 -13.28 -7.81
N VAL A 248 3.00 -13.16 -9.12
CA VAL A 248 3.80 -12.23 -9.94
C VAL A 248 2.86 -11.36 -10.78
N THR A 249 3.09 -10.05 -10.78
CA THR A 249 2.33 -9.07 -11.57
C THR A 249 2.66 -9.19 -13.06
N PRO A 250 1.83 -8.62 -13.96
CA PRO A 250 2.18 -8.52 -15.38
C PRO A 250 3.49 -7.78 -15.65
N GLY A 251 3.87 -6.84 -14.79
CA GLY A 251 5.15 -6.12 -14.83
C GLY A 251 6.36 -6.96 -14.38
N GLY A 252 6.14 -8.20 -13.92
CA GLY A 252 7.21 -9.10 -13.47
C GLY A 252 7.54 -8.99 -11.98
N CYS A 253 6.78 -8.21 -11.20
CA CYS A 253 7.06 -7.99 -9.79
C CYS A 253 6.46 -9.10 -8.93
N ALA A 254 7.30 -9.71 -8.09
CA ALA A 254 6.87 -10.73 -7.14
C ALA A 254 6.14 -10.12 -5.94
N SER A 255 5.22 -10.87 -5.35
CA SER A 255 4.57 -10.49 -4.09
C SER A 255 5.58 -10.38 -2.94
N PHE A 256 5.37 -9.40 -2.06
CA PHE A 256 6.22 -9.18 -0.88
C PHE A 256 6.00 -10.23 0.21
N ASN A 257 4.88 -10.94 0.16
CA ASN A 257 4.55 -12.04 1.05
C ASN A 257 4.34 -13.35 0.30
N THR A 258 4.36 -14.44 1.05
CA THR A 258 3.83 -15.74 0.65
C THR A 258 2.61 -16.00 1.52
N ALA A 259 1.43 -16.13 0.92
CA ALA A 259 0.22 -16.47 1.67
C ALA A 259 0.19 -17.97 1.96
N SER A 260 -0.46 -18.34 3.06
CA SER A 260 -0.56 -19.72 3.53
C SER A 260 -2.00 -20.06 3.91
N SER A 261 -2.42 -21.29 3.61
CA SER A 261 -3.65 -21.91 4.08
C SER A 261 -3.35 -23.27 4.69
N THR A 262 -3.90 -23.56 5.87
CA THR A 262 -3.70 -24.86 6.53
C THR A 262 -5.00 -25.65 6.51
N ILE A 263 -4.95 -26.83 5.91
CA ILE A 263 -6.06 -27.77 5.83
C ILE A 263 -5.79 -28.93 6.79
N VAL A 264 -6.75 -29.21 7.65
CA VAL A 264 -6.63 -30.25 8.68
C VAL A 264 -7.74 -31.26 8.48
N LEU A 265 -7.40 -32.54 8.53
CA LEU A 265 -8.40 -33.59 8.67
C LEU A 265 -8.77 -33.75 10.14
N ALA A 266 -10.03 -33.52 10.48
CA ALA A 266 -10.52 -33.76 11.82
C ALA A 266 -10.37 -35.24 12.19
N GLY A 267 -9.88 -35.51 13.40
CA GLY A 267 -10.00 -36.85 13.96
C GLY A 267 -11.49 -37.17 14.11
N GLY A 268 -11.95 -38.28 13.52
CA GLY A 268 -13.35 -38.69 13.61
C GLY A 268 -13.76 -38.80 15.09
N GLY A 269 -14.74 -38.00 15.51
CA GLY A 269 -15.28 -38.05 16.86
C GLY A 269 -15.78 -39.46 17.21
N THR A 270 -15.84 -39.78 18.49
CA THR A 270 -16.31 -41.10 18.94
C THR A 270 -17.84 -41.27 18.88
N GLY A 271 -18.59 -40.19 18.62
CA GLY A 271 -20.02 -40.24 18.35
C GLY A 271 -20.30 -40.81 16.96
N GLY A 272 -20.31 -42.13 16.81
CA GLY A 272 -20.35 -42.80 15.50
C GLY A 272 -21.72 -43.14 14.92
N GLY A 273 -22.82 -42.51 15.32
CA GLY A 273 -24.17 -42.76 14.81
C GLY A 273 -24.79 -41.59 14.05
N SER A 274 -25.45 -41.88 12.92
CA SER A 274 -26.38 -40.92 12.29
C SER A 274 -27.48 -40.58 13.31
N CYS A 275 -27.53 -39.32 13.75
CA CYS A 275 -28.40 -38.79 14.84
C CYS A 275 -27.89 -38.97 16.27
N ASP A 276 -26.57 -38.98 16.50
CA ASP A 276 -26.04 -38.98 17.86
C ASP A 276 -26.43 -37.73 18.65
N VAL A 277 -26.85 -37.97 19.90
CA VAL A 277 -27.19 -36.95 20.87
C VAL A 277 -26.20 -37.02 22.02
N ILE A 278 -25.54 -35.91 22.31
CA ILE A 278 -24.67 -35.79 23.48
C ILE A 278 -25.36 -34.90 24.52
N TYR A 279 -25.54 -35.44 25.71
CA TYR A 279 -26.14 -34.75 26.85
C TYR A 279 -25.06 -34.02 27.65
N VAL A 280 -25.29 -32.73 27.89
CA VAL A 280 -24.33 -31.83 28.50
C VAL A 280 -24.95 -31.14 29.72
N SER A 281 -24.22 -31.10 30.83
CA SER A 281 -24.65 -30.41 32.06
C SER A 281 -23.56 -29.47 32.58
N PRO A 282 -23.91 -28.46 33.41
CA PRO A 282 -22.91 -27.56 34.00
C PRO A 282 -21.84 -28.27 34.82
N SER A 283 -22.20 -29.35 35.52
CA SER A 283 -21.27 -30.14 36.34
C SER A 283 -20.45 -31.13 35.53
N GLY A 284 -20.97 -31.60 34.40
CA GLY A 284 -20.40 -32.71 33.63
C GLY A 284 -20.23 -33.98 34.47
N GLY A 285 -19.17 -34.74 34.18
CA GLY A 285 -18.71 -35.90 34.95
C GLY A 285 -19.11 -37.27 34.40
N GLY A 286 -19.99 -37.32 33.40
CA GLY A 286 -20.34 -38.54 32.66
C GLY A 286 -19.73 -38.62 31.26
N ASP A 287 -20.18 -39.60 30.48
CA ASP A 287 -19.72 -39.82 29.09
C ASP A 287 -20.52 -39.04 28.04
N GLY A 288 -21.68 -38.47 28.42
CA GLY A 288 -22.57 -37.71 27.57
C GLY A 288 -23.48 -38.54 26.67
N TYR A 289 -23.37 -39.87 26.63
CA TYR A 289 -24.19 -40.71 25.73
C TYR A 289 -25.58 -41.00 26.28
N THR A 290 -25.78 -40.76 27.58
CA THR A 290 -27.07 -40.93 28.25
C THR A 290 -27.43 -39.70 29.07
N LYS A 291 -28.72 -39.54 29.35
CA LYS A 291 -29.25 -38.44 30.16
C LYS A 291 -28.73 -38.45 31.61
N ASP A 292 -28.47 -39.65 32.13
CA ASP A 292 -28.05 -39.87 33.52
C ASP A 292 -26.53 -39.65 33.71
N ALA A 293 -25.77 -39.60 32.61
CA ALA A 293 -24.33 -39.39 32.61
C ALA A 293 -23.94 -38.23 31.67
N PRO A 294 -24.45 -37.00 31.88
CA PRO A 294 -24.12 -35.89 31.01
C PRO A 294 -22.64 -35.48 31.15
N THR A 295 -22.02 -35.08 30.05
CA THR A 295 -20.63 -34.61 30.01
C THR A 295 -20.53 -33.07 30.04
N THR A 296 -19.33 -32.52 29.94
CA THR A 296 -19.07 -31.08 29.78
C THR A 296 -19.29 -30.64 28.33
N LEU A 297 -19.46 -29.33 28.10
CA LEU A 297 -19.60 -28.79 26.74
C LEU A 297 -18.35 -29.07 25.89
N ASP A 298 -17.18 -28.95 26.50
CA ASP A 298 -15.88 -29.13 25.83
C ASP A 298 -15.70 -30.56 25.31
N ASP A 299 -15.90 -31.56 26.18
CA ASP A 299 -15.83 -32.98 25.82
C ASP A 299 -16.93 -33.36 24.81
N ALA A 300 -18.12 -32.75 24.91
CA ALA A 300 -19.17 -32.98 23.93
C ALA A 300 -18.82 -32.44 22.53
N VAL A 301 -18.20 -31.27 22.44
CA VAL A 301 -17.74 -30.71 21.16
C VAL A 301 -16.65 -31.58 20.55
N GLU A 302 -15.69 -32.05 21.34
CA GLU A 302 -14.64 -32.97 20.87
C GLU A 302 -15.23 -34.28 20.33
N LYS A 303 -16.21 -34.86 21.03
CA LYS A 303 -16.92 -36.07 20.58
C LYS A 303 -17.82 -35.86 19.36
N ALA A 304 -18.28 -34.63 19.15
CA ALA A 304 -19.17 -34.24 18.05
C ALA A 304 -18.44 -33.90 16.74
N LEU A 305 -17.09 -33.87 16.75
CA LEU A 305 -16.29 -33.57 15.57
C LEU A 305 -16.66 -34.49 14.41
N CYS A 306 -17.25 -33.91 13.35
CA CYS A 306 -17.53 -34.59 12.10
C CYS A 306 -18.56 -35.72 12.15
N THR A 307 -19.51 -35.66 13.08
CA THR A 307 -20.47 -36.75 13.31
C THR A 307 -21.94 -36.39 13.12
N ASN A 308 -22.27 -35.17 12.68
CA ASN A 308 -23.67 -34.69 12.60
C ASN A 308 -24.40 -34.76 13.95
N THR A 309 -23.68 -34.47 15.03
CA THR A 309 -24.15 -34.66 16.42
C THR A 309 -24.99 -33.48 16.92
N VAL A 310 -26.02 -33.79 17.71
CA VAL A 310 -26.82 -32.81 18.46
C VAL A 310 -26.39 -32.81 19.93
N ILE A 311 -25.74 -31.75 20.36
CA ILE A 311 -25.44 -31.46 21.76
C ILE A 311 -26.68 -30.83 22.42
N LYS A 312 -27.25 -31.54 23.39
CA LYS A 312 -28.34 -31.06 24.23
C LYS A 312 -27.80 -30.59 25.57
N MET A 313 -27.96 -29.30 25.85
CA MET A 313 -27.47 -28.68 27.06
C MET A 313 -28.59 -28.43 28.07
N MET A 314 -28.39 -28.94 29.29
CA MET A 314 -29.23 -28.63 30.44
C MET A 314 -29.23 -27.11 30.72
N VAL A 315 -30.30 -26.58 31.30
CA VAL A 315 -30.32 -25.24 31.89
C VAL A 315 -29.34 -25.17 33.05
N GLY A 316 -28.68 -24.02 33.19
CA GLY A 316 -27.60 -23.86 34.16
C GLY A 316 -26.46 -23.01 33.62
N VAL A 317 -25.46 -22.78 34.47
CA VAL A 317 -24.34 -21.89 34.19
C VAL A 317 -23.09 -22.70 33.81
N TYR A 318 -22.65 -22.55 32.58
CA TYR A 318 -21.42 -23.13 32.03
C TYR A 318 -20.32 -22.08 32.07
N ASN A 319 -19.39 -22.20 33.00
CA ASN A 319 -18.26 -21.27 33.11
C ASN A 319 -17.15 -21.71 32.17
N LEU A 320 -16.79 -20.84 31.24
CA LEU A 320 -15.72 -21.05 30.28
C LEU A 320 -14.49 -20.23 30.67
N SER A 321 -13.38 -20.92 30.90
CA SER A 321 -12.07 -20.29 31.07
C SER A 321 -11.41 -19.93 29.75
N ASN A 322 -11.80 -20.58 28.66
CA ASN A 322 -11.36 -20.31 27.28
C ASN A 322 -12.57 -20.38 26.34
N PHE A 323 -12.43 -19.94 25.08
CA PHE A 323 -13.49 -20.10 24.09
C PHE A 323 -13.78 -21.59 23.80
N GLN A 324 -14.99 -21.88 23.37
CA GLN A 324 -15.39 -23.20 22.86
C GLN A 324 -15.32 -23.20 21.34
N TYR A 325 -14.59 -24.16 20.75
CA TYR A 325 -14.58 -24.38 19.31
C TYR A 325 -15.96 -24.84 18.80
N VAL A 326 -16.31 -24.47 17.57
CA VAL A 326 -17.52 -24.94 16.89
C VAL A 326 -17.14 -25.46 15.50
N PRO A 327 -17.05 -26.79 15.32
CA PRO A 327 -16.72 -27.39 14.04
C PRO A 327 -17.93 -27.46 13.11
N SER A 328 -17.74 -28.00 11.91
CA SER A 328 -18.83 -28.36 11.00
C SER A 328 -19.71 -29.50 11.56
N TYR A 329 -20.93 -29.61 11.05
CA TYR A 329 -21.85 -30.74 11.33
C TYR A 329 -22.22 -30.91 12.81
N ILE A 330 -22.44 -29.80 13.52
CA ILE A 330 -22.79 -29.83 14.94
C ILE A 330 -24.03 -28.97 15.22
N THR A 331 -24.91 -29.45 16.08
CA THR A 331 -25.98 -28.62 16.67
C THR A 331 -25.75 -28.49 18.17
N ILE A 332 -25.54 -27.26 18.65
CA ILE A 332 -25.46 -26.93 20.07
C ILE A 332 -26.78 -26.29 20.50
N GLU A 333 -27.53 -26.94 21.37
CA GLU A 333 -28.88 -26.54 21.74
C GLU A 333 -29.11 -26.56 23.26
N GLY A 334 -29.47 -25.39 23.81
CA GLY A 334 -29.82 -25.25 25.22
C GLY A 334 -31.32 -25.30 25.54
N GLY A 335 -31.61 -25.17 26.83
CA GLY A 335 -32.95 -25.04 27.38
C GLY A 335 -33.54 -26.31 27.99
N TYR A 336 -32.76 -27.41 28.08
CA TYR A 336 -33.28 -28.67 28.62
C TYR A 336 -33.34 -28.67 30.16
N ASP A 337 -34.40 -29.24 30.73
CA ASP A 337 -34.46 -29.47 32.18
C ASP A 337 -33.47 -30.56 32.65
N SER A 338 -33.43 -30.83 33.96
CA SER A 338 -32.46 -31.76 34.55
C SER A 338 -32.55 -33.20 33.99
N ASP A 339 -33.72 -33.56 33.48
CA ASP A 339 -34.02 -34.92 33.01
C ASP A 339 -34.03 -34.99 31.47
N PHE A 340 -33.73 -33.87 30.79
CA PHE A 340 -33.78 -33.71 29.34
C PHE A 340 -35.12 -34.14 28.71
N LEU A 341 -36.23 -33.86 29.40
CA LEU A 341 -37.60 -34.20 28.97
C LEU A 341 -38.35 -32.99 28.44
N THR A 342 -38.11 -31.83 29.03
CA THR A 342 -38.71 -30.57 28.58
C THR A 342 -37.64 -29.60 28.10
N LYS A 343 -38.04 -28.72 27.20
CA LYS A 343 -37.18 -27.67 26.66
C LYS A 343 -37.87 -26.32 26.79
N SER A 344 -37.16 -25.34 27.34
CA SER A 344 -37.55 -23.94 27.37
C SER A 344 -36.71 -23.12 26.39
N SER A 345 -37.17 -21.89 26.11
CA SER A 345 -36.36 -20.86 25.44
C SER A 345 -36.18 -19.65 26.39
N ASP A 346 -36.17 -19.90 27.70
CA ASP A 346 -35.91 -18.85 28.70
C ASP A 346 -34.47 -18.35 28.54
N MET A 347 -34.30 -17.03 28.55
CA MET A 347 -33.04 -16.30 28.38
C MET A 347 -32.76 -15.34 29.54
N SER A 348 -33.49 -15.47 30.65
CA SER A 348 -33.36 -14.60 31.82
C SER A 348 -31.98 -14.74 32.51
N GLY A 349 -31.27 -15.84 32.31
CA GLY A 349 -29.93 -16.08 32.84
C GLY A 349 -29.87 -17.00 34.05
N GLY A 350 -28.64 -17.23 34.50
CA GLY A 350 -28.38 -18.06 35.67
C GLY A 350 -28.82 -19.50 35.45
N SER A 351 -29.53 -20.05 36.44
CA SER A 351 -30.04 -21.44 36.40
C SER A 351 -31.32 -21.61 35.58
N ASN A 352 -31.96 -20.53 35.14
CA ASN A 352 -33.22 -20.59 34.39
C ASN A 352 -33.01 -20.80 32.88
N SER A 353 -31.83 -20.47 32.38
CA SER A 353 -31.43 -20.62 30.98
C SER A 353 -30.14 -21.43 30.87
N THR A 354 -29.85 -21.98 29.70
CA THR A 354 -28.50 -22.48 29.38
C THR A 354 -27.59 -21.27 29.16
N THR A 355 -26.81 -20.94 30.18
CA THR A 355 -26.01 -19.71 30.27
C THR A 355 -24.54 -20.03 30.13
N ILE A 356 -23.91 -19.60 29.03
CA ILE A 356 -22.48 -19.59 28.83
C ILE A 356 -21.90 -18.34 29.50
N ARG A 357 -20.97 -18.50 30.43
CA ARG A 357 -20.22 -17.40 31.06
C ARG A 357 -18.77 -17.48 30.67
N ARG A 358 -18.33 -16.58 29.81
CA ARG A 358 -16.91 -16.46 29.44
C ARG A 358 -16.19 -15.63 30.48
N SER A 359 -15.27 -16.22 31.24
CA SER A 359 -14.47 -15.50 32.24
C SER A 359 -13.35 -14.67 31.60
N SER A 360 -12.78 -13.73 32.36
CA SER A 360 -11.57 -12.96 31.99
C SER A 360 -10.25 -13.62 32.44
N SER A 361 -10.28 -14.84 32.96
CA SER A 361 -9.10 -15.51 33.52
C SER A 361 -8.06 -15.93 32.46
N TYR A 362 -8.51 -16.14 31.22
CA TYR A 362 -7.66 -16.34 30.04
C TYR A 362 -8.14 -15.35 28.98
N ASP A 363 -7.57 -14.16 29.08
CA ASP A 363 -8.09 -12.92 28.47
C ASP A 363 -7.80 -12.83 26.96
N ILE A 364 -6.87 -13.64 26.45
CA ILE A 364 -6.47 -13.69 25.04
C ILE A 364 -6.79 -15.07 24.46
N ASP A 365 -7.44 -15.11 23.31
CA ASP A 365 -7.65 -16.34 22.51
C ASP A 365 -6.31 -16.83 21.90
N TYR A 366 -5.30 -17.15 22.74
CA TYR A 366 -3.89 -17.41 22.39
C TYR A 366 -3.61 -18.81 21.80
N ARG A 367 -4.45 -19.35 20.91
CA ARG A 367 -4.06 -20.55 20.16
C ARG A 367 -4.39 -20.40 18.69
N ASP A 368 -3.33 -20.46 17.88
CA ASP A 368 -3.34 -20.72 16.45
C ASP A 368 -4.41 -19.94 15.66
N ASP A 369 -4.47 -18.62 15.85
CA ASP A 369 -5.14 -17.73 14.89
C ASP A 369 -4.12 -17.38 13.79
N PRO A 370 -4.26 -17.90 12.55
CA PRO A 370 -3.44 -17.45 11.44
C PRO A 370 -3.72 -15.97 11.10
N ASP A 371 -4.80 -15.39 11.63
CA ASP A 371 -5.13 -13.97 11.58
C ASP A 371 -4.33 -13.20 12.66
N THR A 372 -3.02 -13.16 12.47
CA THR A 372 -2.04 -12.57 13.42
C THR A 372 -2.16 -11.04 13.59
N GLU A 373 -3.08 -10.39 12.89
CA GLU A 373 -3.22 -8.93 12.91
C GLU A 373 -3.94 -8.41 14.17
N TYR A 374 -4.66 -9.27 14.91
CA TYR A 374 -5.44 -8.86 16.08
C TYR A 374 -5.30 -9.81 17.27
N THR A 375 -4.27 -9.56 18.09
CA THR A 375 -3.93 -10.38 19.28
C THR A 375 -4.77 -10.07 20.53
N THR A 376 -5.84 -9.26 20.42
CA THR A 376 -6.61 -8.74 21.57
C THR A 376 -8.10 -9.08 21.53
N HIS A 377 -8.43 -10.38 21.49
CA HIS A 377 -9.82 -10.85 21.47
C HIS A 377 -10.14 -11.84 22.60
N CYS A 378 -11.38 -11.78 23.08
CA CYS A 378 -11.97 -12.75 24.01
C CYS A 378 -13.28 -13.27 23.43
N SER A 379 -13.33 -14.56 23.07
CA SER A 379 -14.51 -15.19 22.47
C SER A 379 -15.18 -16.19 23.43
N ALA A 380 -16.52 -16.34 23.39
CA ALA A 380 -17.19 -17.48 24.04
C ALA A 380 -17.27 -18.69 23.10
N PHE A 381 -17.70 -18.48 21.86
CA PHE A 381 -17.61 -19.47 20.78
C PHE A 381 -16.72 -18.96 19.66
N ARG A 382 -15.85 -19.84 19.15
CA ARG A 382 -15.05 -19.60 17.94
C ARG A 382 -15.40 -20.69 16.93
N VAL A 383 -15.97 -20.26 15.81
CA VAL A 383 -16.32 -21.17 14.72
C VAL A 383 -15.09 -21.37 13.83
N ASP A 384 -14.85 -22.62 13.42
CA ASP A 384 -13.75 -22.93 12.52
C ASP A 384 -13.86 -22.18 11.18
N ASN A 385 -12.72 -21.82 10.60
CA ASN A 385 -12.70 -21.29 9.24
C ASN A 385 -13.27 -22.34 8.27
N GLY A 386 -14.17 -21.90 7.40
CA GLY A 386 -14.87 -22.75 6.45
C GLY A 386 -15.86 -23.74 7.07
N ALA A 387 -16.26 -23.55 8.34
CA ALA A 387 -17.24 -24.43 8.98
C ALA A 387 -18.59 -24.39 8.24
N GLU A 388 -19.20 -25.55 8.10
CA GLU A 388 -20.47 -25.73 7.40
C GLU A 388 -21.48 -26.49 8.23
N LEU A 389 -22.78 -26.28 7.96
CA LEU A 389 -23.88 -27.07 8.55
C LEU A 389 -23.85 -27.13 10.09
N PHE A 390 -23.42 -26.05 10.74
CA PHE A 390 -23.48 -25.94 12.20
C PHE A 390 -24.68 -25.11 12.66
N ARG A 391 -25.13 -25.37 13.89
CA ARG A 391 -26.24 -24.64 14.51
C ARG A 391 -25.96 -24.36 15.98
N ILE A 392 -26.21 -23.12 16.40
CA ILE A 392 -26.16 -22.71 17.81
C ILE A 392 -27.52 -22.13 18.18
N GLN A 393 -28.17 -22.65 19.21
CA GLN A 393 -29.50 -22.18 19.58
C GLN A 393 -29.88 -22.30 21.05
N ASN A 394 -30.78 -21.42 21.48
CA ASN A 394 -31.35 -21.38 22.84
C ASN A 394 -30.28 -21.25 23.94
N LEU A 395 -29.26 -20.42 23.69
CA LEU A 395 -28.22 -20.09 24.66
C LEU A 395 -28.28 -18.61 25.06
N ARG A 396 -27.97 -18.35 26.34
CA ARG A 396 -27.55 -17.04 26.83
C ARG A 396 -26.03 -17.02 26.90
N ILE A 397 -25.39 -15.96 26.39
CA ILE A 397 -23.94 -15.76 26.47
C ILE A 397 -23.69 -14.49 27.29
N GLU A 398 -22.85 -14.59 28.31
CA GLU A 398 -22.43 -13.50 29.18
C GLU A 398 -20.90 -13.38 29.08
N MET A 399 -20.44 -12.27 28.50
CA MET A 399 -19.02 -11.97 28.29
C MET A 399 -18.42 -11.18 29.47
N PRO A 400 -17.10 -11.02 29.57
CA PRO A 400 -16.48 -10.14 30.56
C PRO A 400 -17.06 -8.73 30.57
N CYS A 401 -17.09 -8.10 31.77
CA CYS A 401 -17.77 -6.84 32.03
C CYS A 401 -19.31 -6.85 31.85
N SER A 402 -19.94 -8.02 31.64
CA SER A 402 -21.38 -8.16 31.85
C SER A 402 -21.74 -8.13 33.34
N THR A 403 -23.04 -8.07 33.65
CA THR A 403 -23.52 -7.98 35.05
C THR A 403 -22.98 -9.11 35.95
N ASN A 404 -22.75 -10.29 35.39
CA ASN A 404 -22.43 -11.52 36.12
C ASN A 404 -20.98 -11.99 35.97
N VAL A 405 -20.15 -11.24 35.24
CA VAL A 405 -18.77 -11.66 34.91
C VAL A 405 -17.81 -10.50 35.18
N ALA A 406 -16.72 -10.79 35.88
CA ALA A 406 -15.66 -9.82 36.12
C ALA A 406 -15.12 -9.24 34.82
N GLY A 407 -14.70 -7.98 34.86
CA GLY A 407 -14.14 -7.31 33.70
C GLY A 407 -12.74 -7.78 33.33
N HIS A 408 -12.31 -7.37 32.14
CA HIS A 408 -10.91 -7.44 31.73
C HIS A 408 -10.03 -6.54 32.61
N ALA A 409 -8.73 -6.82 32.62
CA ALA A 409 -7.77 -5.86 33.16
C ALA A 409 -7.84 -4.51 32.41
N ALA A 410 -7.65 -3.40 33.12
CA ALA A 410 -7.59 -2.08 32.48
C ALA A 410 -6.42 -2.00 31.49
N SER A 411 -6.62 -1.30 30.36
CA SER A 411 -5.61 -1.15 29.28
C SER A 411 -5.19 -2.47 28.61
N SER A 412 -6.04 -3.50 28.63
CA SER A 412 -5.75 -4.75 27.92
C SER A 412 -6.05 -4.70 26.41
N GLY A 413 -6.76 -3.68 25.93
CA GLY A 413 -7.14 -3.54 24.52
C GLY A 413 -8.07 -4.64 23.99
N LEU A 414 -8.71 -5.43 24.87
CA LEU A 414 -9.49 -6.61 24.52
C LEU A 414 -10.89 -6.28 23.99
N ILE A 415 -11.29 -6.99 22.94
CA ILE A 415 -12.63 -6.95 22.34
C ILE A 415 -13.36 -8.26 22.62
N ASN A 416 -14.63 -8.17 23.01
CA ASN A 416 -15.49 -9.33 23.28
C ASN A 416 -16.25 -9.80 22.02
N TYR A 417 -16.22 -11.11 21.77
CA TYR A 417 -17.09 -11.78 20.81
C TYR A 417 -17.90 -12.88 21.50
N GLY A 418 -19.23 -12.74 21.53
CA GLY A 418 -20.08 -13.84 21.98
C GLY A 418 -19.93 -15.08 21.08
N ILE A 419 -19.95 -14.85 19.76
CA ILE A 419 -19.68 -15.85 18.73
C ILE A 419 -18.82 -15.18 17.65
N LYS A 420 -17.56 -15.62 17.49
CA LYS A 420 -16.67 -15.19 16.39
C LYS A 420 -16.78 -16.23 15.27
N LEU A 421 -17.31 -15.83 14.11
CA LEU A 421 -17.35 -16.68 12.93
C LEU A 421 -15.96 -16.78 12.29
N GLY A 422 -15.60 -17.97 11.83
CA GLY A 422 -14.46 -18.16 10.94
C GLY A 422 -14.75 -17.61 9.54
N SER A 423 -13.71 -17.40 8.74
CA SER A 423 -13.88 -16.98 7.36
C SER A 423 -14.64 -18.03 6.56
N SER A 424 -15.45 -17.60 5.57
CA SER A 424 -16.11 -18.48 4.60
C SER A 424 -16.98 -19.60 5.19
N CYS A 425 -17.58 -19.37 6.37
CA CYS A 425 -18.60 -20.27 6.95
C CYS A 425 -19.89 -20.30 6.10
N THR A 426 -20.49 -21.47 5.91
CA THR A 426 -21.70 -21.68 5.09
C THR A 426 -22.77 -22.50 5.82
N ASP A 427 -24.01 -22.44 5.34
CA ASP A 427 -25.14 -23.30 5.78
C ASP A 427 -25.37 -23.39 7.30
N TYR A 428 -25.12 -22.29 8.02
CA TYR A 428 -25.24 -22.26 9.48
C TYR A 428 -26.53 -21.59 9.98
N ASN A 429 -26.91 -21.92 11.21
CA ASN A 429 -28.07 -21.34 11.88
C ASN A 429 -27.72 -20.86 13.30
N ILE A 430 -27.87 -19.55 13.57
CA ILE A 430 -27.74 -18.99 14.92
C ILE A 430 -29.13 -18.47 15.33
N VAL A 431 -29.81 -19.16 16.24
CA VAL A 431 -31.25 -18.98 16.46
C VAL A 431 -31.58 -18.88 17.94
N ARG A 432 -32.33 -17.85 18.34
CA ARG A 432 -32.69 -17.60 19.75
C ARG A 432 -31.45 -17.62 20.62
N ILE A 433 -30.58 -16.64 20.41
CA ILE A 433 -29.41 -16.40 21.24
C ILE A 433 -29.58 -15.03 21.88
N TYR A 434 -29.28 -14.94 23.17
CA TYR A 434 -29.11 -13.67 23.86
C TYR A 434 -27.63 -13.50 24.17
N ILE A 435 -27.04 -12.36 23.82
CA ILE A 435 -25.64 -12.05 24.12
C ILE A 435 -25.59 -10.78 24.97
N ASP A 436 -25.17 -10.90 26.22
CA ASP A 436 -24.64 -9.78 27.00
C ASP A 436 -23.15 -9.66 26.66
N ALA A 437 -22.83 -8.79 25.71
CA ALA A 437 -21.48 -8.60 25.21
C ALA A 437 -20.55 -7.93 26.25
N GLY A 438 -21.10 -7.42 27.35
CA GLY A 438 -20.36 -6.63 28.33
C GLY A 438 -19.69 -5.41 27.69
N VAL A 439 -18.51 -5.06 28.20
CA VAL A 439 -17.69 -3.93 27.75
C VAL A 439 -16.26 -4.41 27.55
N GLY A 440 -15.69 -4.17 26.36
CA GLY A 440 -14.27 -4.41 26.11
C GLY A 440 -13.36 -3.50 26.95
N ALA A 441 -12.06 -3.66 26.83
CA ALA A 441 -11.08 -2.78 27.47
C ALA A 441 -10.50 -1.80 26.44
N ALA A 442 -10.38 -0.53 26.82
CA ALA A 442 -9.59 0.42 26.05
C ALA A 442 -8.13 -0.06 25.97
N PRO A 443 -7.40 0.29 24.89
CA PRO A 443 -5.97 0.01 24.76
C PRO A 443 -5.12 0.72 25.82
#